data_AF-A0A7J8QR27-F1
#
_entry.id   AF-A0A7J8QR27-F1
#
_cell.length_a   1.000
_cell.length_b   1.000
_cell.length_c   1.000
_cell.angle_alpha   90.00
_cell.angle_beta   90.00
_cell.angle_gamma   90.00
#
_symmetry.space_group_name_H-M   'P 1'
#
loop_
_entity.id
_entity.type
_entity.pdbx_description
1 polymer ?
#
loop_
_entity_poly.entity_id
_entity_poly.type
_entity_poly.pdbx_seq_one_letter_code
_entity_poly.pdbx_strand_id
1 'polypeptide(L)'
;MTRISRTFGDTVQKEAVPAVSADVIFASTSSRFPSYRIGSNNQIIDAKENPKVLSMKEVVARETALLLEQQQRLSVRDLASKFEKGLAAAAKLSEEAKLREAASLEKHVLLKKLRDALESLKGRVAGRNKDDVVEAIAMIGCQLSSEAKMTFELWLLIQVEALAVQLTQREGELIQEKAEVKKLANFLKQASQDAKKLVDEERAFARAEIENARAAVQRVEEALQEHEKMSRATGKQDLEELMKEVQEARRIIMLHQPSKVMDMEHELCALRIQLAEKSKRSLLLQKELARSKGVKDNLSNLYELDGAETLGSYLRIKPCSDIAPELSKCSIQWYRVSSEGGKKELIS
;
A
#
# COMPACT_ATOMS: atom_id res chain seq x y z
N MET A 1 16.99 -16.94 -16.46
CA MET A 1 17.49 -18.33 -16.50
C MET A 1 18.56 -18.42 -15.42
N THR A 2 18.38 -19.14 -14.32
CA THR A 2 18.39 -20.61 -14.24
C THR A 2 17.57 -21.09 -13.03
N ARG A 3 16.76 -22.13 -13.24
CA ARG A 3 15.99 -22.90 -12.25
C ARG A 3 16.88 -24.01 -11.69
N ILE A 4 16.75 -24.39 -10.41
CA ILE A 4 16.86 -25.78 -9.91
C ILE A 4 16.16 -25.87 -8.53
N SER A 5 15.34 -26.89 -8.36
CA SER A 5 14.54 -27.26 -7.18
C SER A 5 15.14 -28.48 -6.44
N ARG A 6 14.80 -28.69 -5.15
CA ARG A 6 14.52 -29.97 -4.44
C ARG A 6 14.54 -29.76 -2.91
N THR A 7 13.42 -29.82 -2.18
CA THR A 7 12.65 -30.95 -1.58
C THR A 7 13.26 -31.64 -0.34
N PHE A 8 12.41 -31.67 0.69
CA PHE A 8 12.39 -32.28 2.03
C PHE A 8 13.10 -33.62 2.30
N GLY A 9 13.50 -33.82 3.56
CA GLY A 9 13.72 -35.11 4.22
C GLY A 9 13.95 -34.95 5.73
N ASP A 10 12.97 -35.36 6.55
CA ASP A 10 13.05 -35.55 8.01
C ASP A 10 14.07 -36.64 8.39
N THR A 11 14.74 -36.52 9.55
CA THR A 11 14.95 -37.65 10.51
C THR A 11 15.69 -37.28 11.81
N VAL A 12 15.11 -37.74 12.94
CA VAL A 12 15.67 -38.08 14.29
C VAL A 12 16.35 -36.97 15.12
N GLN A 13 16.13 -36.83 16.44
CA GLN A 13 16.54 -37.79 17.49
C GLN A 13 15.72 -37.69 18.79
N LYS A 14 15.55 -38.86 19.44
CA LYS A 14 15.04 -39.06 20.80
C LYS A 14 16.17 -38.82 21.81
N GLU A 15 15.85 -38.21 22.96
CA GLU A 15 16.69 -38.28 24.14
C GLU A 15 15.83 -38.53 25.39
N ALA A 16 16.23 -39.52 26.19
CA ALA A 16 15.54 -40.03 27.37
C ALA A 16 16.40 -39.77 28.61
N VAL A 17 15.79 -39.38 29.73
CA VAL A 17 16.42 -39.23 31.06
C VAL A 17 15.44 -39.76 32.14
N PRO A 18 15.91 -40.41 33.23
CA PRO A 18 15.22 -41.55 33.87
C PRO A 18 14.39 -41.24 35.13
N ALA A 19 13.61 -42.24 35.55
CA ALA A 19 12.64 -42.24 36.65
C ALA A 19 13.26 -42.43 38.05
N VAL A 20 12.60 -41.86 39.06
CA VAL A 20 12.79 -42.14 40.50
C VAL A 20 11.47 -42.68 41.07
N SER A 21 11.53 -43.84 41.71
CA SER A 21 10.41 -44.52 42.38
C SER A 21 10.39 -44.24 43.88
N ALA A 22 9.20 -44.11 44.47
CA ALA A 22 8.91 -44.50 45.86
C ALA A 22 7.39 -44.71 46.07
N ASP A 23 7.01 -45.98 45.94
CA ASP A 23 5.85 -46.69 46.49
C ASP A 23 4.77 -45.92 47.27
N VAL A 24 3.61 -45.74 46.63
CA VAL A 24 2.29 -45.85 47.29
C VAL A 24 1.43 -46.74 46.39
N ILE A 25 1.24 -47.99 46.79
CA ILE A 25 0.33 -48.91 46.11
C ILE A 25 -1.10 -48.49 46.45
N PHE A 26 -1.75 -47.72 45.58
CA PHE A 26 -3.20 -47.69 45.54
C PHE A 26 -3.65 -48.97 44.83
N ALA A 27 -4.48 -49.78 45.49
CA ALA A 27 -5.12 -50.92 44.87
C ALA A 27 -6.00 -50.44 43.70
N SER A 28 -5.46 -50.46 42.48
CA SER A 28 -6.08 -49.95 41.25
C SER A 28 -7.26 -50.79 40.72
N THR A 29 -7.99 -51.50 41.58
CA THR A 29 -9.16 -52.31 41.18
C THR A 29 -10.51 -51.70 41.58
N SER A 30 -10.53 -50.51 42.17
CA SER A 30 -11.75 -49.71 42.32
C SER A 30 -11.46 -48.26 41.91
N SER A 31 -11.88 -47.85 40.71
CA SER A 31 -11.83 -46.47 40.24
C SER A 31 -12.87 -45.56 40.93
N ARG A 32 -13.20 -45.83 42.19
CA ARG A 32 -14.18 -45.06 42.97
C ARG A 32 -13.68 -44.87 44.40
N PHE A 33 -13.76 -43.62 44.86
CA PHE A 33 -13.50 -43.23 46.24
C PHE A 33 -14.37 -44.05 47.21
N PRO A 34 -13.85 -44.54 48.35
CA PRO A 34 -14.66 -45.21 49.37
C PRO A 34 -15.76 -44.26 49.86
N SER A 35 -17.02 -44.61 49.60
CA SER A 35 -18.16 -43.82 50.07
C SER A 35 -18.48 -44.18 51.51
N TYR A 36 -17.79 -43.56 52.45
CA TYR A 36 -18.21 -43.58 53.85
C TYR A 36 -19.20 -42.43 54.12
N ARG A 37 -20.09 -42.62 55.09
CA ARG A 37 -20.84 -41.50 55.69
C ARG A 37 -20.44 -41.39 57.15
N ILE A 38 -20.19 -40.16 57.58
CA ILE A 38 -19.85 -39.83 58.97
C ILE A 38 -21.17 -39.74 59.75
N GLY A 39 -21.35 -40.61 60.73
CA GLY A 39 -22.53 -40.59 61.62
C GLY A 39 -22.44 -39.50 62.69
N SER A 40 -23.53 -39.27 63.42
CA SER A 40 -23.75 -38.13 64.34
C SER A 40 -22.76 -37.97 65.51
N ASN A 41 -21.77 -38.87 65.66
CA ASN A 41 -20.69 -38.81 66.66
C ASN A 41 -19.30 -39.02 66.03
N ASN A 42 -19.09 -38.61 64.78
CA ASN A 42 -17.82 -38.72 64.04
C ASN A 42 -17.24 -40.14 63.85
N GLN A 43 -18.05 -41.19 63.94
CA GLN A 43 -17.62 -42.56 63.61
C GLN A 43 -17.91 -42.89 62.13
N ILE A 44 -16.92 -43.50 61.46
CA ILE A 44 -16.98 -43.90 60.04
C ILE A 44 -17.72 -45.24 59.94
N ILE A 45 -18.83 -45.28 59.19
CA ILE A 45 -19.61 -46.50 58.94
C ILE A 45 -19.52 -46.85 57.45
N ASP A 46 -19.03 -48.06 57.14
CA ASP A 46 -18.99 -48.59 55.78
C ASP A 46 -20.40 -49.06 55.34
N ALA A 47 -20.87 -48.51 54.22
CA ALA A 47 -22.18 -48.82 53.67
C ALA A 47 -22.19 -50.23 53.05
N LYS A 48 -22.79 -51.20 53.75
CA LYS A 48 -23.06 -52.53 53.20
C LYS A 48 -24.22 -52.50 52.18
N GLU A 49 -24.02 -53.31 51.14
CA GLU A 49 -24.68 -53.37 49.83
C GLU A 49 -26.22 -53.44 49.80
N ASN A 50 -26.79 -52.81 48.77
CA ASN A 50 -28.12 -53.05 48.19
C ASN A 50 -28.16 -52.48 46.76
N PRO A 51 -29.22 -52.75 45.99
CA PRO A 51 -29.64 -53.99 45.34
C PRO A 51 -28.94 -54.13 43.96
N LYS A 52 -29.26 -55.18 43.20
CA LYS A 52 -28.65 -55.54 41.90
C LYS A 52 -28.84 -54.43 40.84
N VAL A 53 -28.03 -53.38 40.91
CA VAL A 53 -27.88 -52.37 39.87
C VAL A 53 -27.25 -53.09 38.69
N LEU A 54 -28.05 -53.33 37.65
CA LEU A 54 -27.58 -53.88 36.39
C LEU A 54 -26.34 -53.11 35.97
N SER A 55 -25.23 -53.82 35.77
CA SER A 55 -23.99 -53.14 35.48
C SER A 55 -24.13 -52.40 34.15
N MET A 56 -23.44 -51.27 33.98
CA MET A 56 -23.46 -50.50 32.73
C MET A 56 -23.23 -51.41 31.51
N LYS A 57 -22.43 -52.47 31.65
CA LYS A 57 -22.20 -53.46 30.58
C LYS A 57 -23.44 -54.27 30.22
N GLU A 58 -24.28 -54.63 31.19
CA GLU A 58 -25.54 -55.35 30.93
C GLU A 58 -26.60 -54.43 30.33
N VAL A 59 -26.66 -53.17 30.77
CA VAL A 59 -27.52 -52.14 30.16
C VAL A 59 -27.11 -51.93 28.70
N VAL A 60 -25.82 -51.72 28.47
CA VAL A 60 -25.26 -51.58 27.11
C VAL A 60 -25.50 -52.84 26.28
N ALA A 61 -25.35 -54.05 26.83
CA ALA A 61 -25.61 -55.28 26.08
C ALA A 61 -27.09 -55.44 25.70
N ARG A 62 -28.01 -55.07 26.59
CA ARG A 62 -29.45 -55.08 26.30
C ARG A 62 -29.84 -54.01 25.28
N GLU A 63 -29.32 -52.80 25.42
CA GLU A 63 -29.52 -51.73 24.43
C GLU A 63 -28.90 -52.10 23.09
N THR A 64 -27.73 -52.74 23.06
CA THR A 64 -27.10 -53.20 21.82
C THR A 64 -27.93 -54.29 21.16
N ALA A 65 -28.52 -55.23 21.91
CA ALA A 65 -29.42 -56.23 21.35
C ALA A 65 -30.70 -55.61 20.76
N LEU A 66 -31.30 -54.63 21.45
CA LEU A 66 -32.47 -53.88 20.95
C LEU A 66 -32.13 -53.03 19.72
N LEU A 67 -30.97 -52.39 19.71
CA LEU A 67 -30.47 -51.63 18.56
C LEU A 67 -30.15 -52.56 17.38
N LEU A 68 -29.66 -53.78 17.64
CA LEU A 68 -29.38 -54.76 16.60
C LEU A 68 -30.66 -55.38 16.03
N GLU A 69 -31.70 -55.53 16.84
CA GLU A 69 -33.05 -55.88 16.40
C GLU A 69 -33.69 -54.74 15.58
N GLN A 70 -33.55 -53.47 15.99
CA GLN A 70 -33.95 -52.31 15.18
C GLN A 70 -33.13 -52.16 13.89
N GLN A 71 -31.85 -52.48 13.94
CA GLN A 71 -30.92 -52.42 12.80
C GLN A 71 -31.02 -53.66 11.91
N GLN A 72 -31.82 -54.67 12.29
CA GLN A 72 -32.20 -55.75 11.38
C GLN A 72 -33.05 -55.13 10.28
N ARG A 73 -32.38 -54.54 9.28
CA ARG A 73 -32.96 -54.06 8.03
C ARG A 73 -33.71 -55.26 7.50
N LEU A 74 -35.04 -55.23 7.60
CA LEU A 74 -35.90 -56.20 6.96
C LEU A 74 -35.35 -56.35 5.54
N SER A 75 -34.90 -57.54 5.17
CA SER A 75 -34.32 -57.71 3.84
C SER A 75 -35.38 -57.30 2.83
N VAL A 76 -34.97 -56.88 1.63
CA VAL A 76 -35.95 -56.51 0.59
C VAL A 76 -36.99 -57.62 0.39
N ARG A 77 -36.59 -58.88 0.58
CA ARG A 77 -37.47 -60.05 0.60
C ARG A 77 -38.45 -60.07 1.78
N ASP A 78 -37.99 -59.77 2.99
CA ASP A 78 -38.87 -59.72 4.18
C ASP A 78 -39.85 -58.56 4.11
N LEU A 79 -39.39 -57.39 3.64
CA LEU A 79 -40.21 -56.22 3.42
C LEU A 79 -41.25 -56.48 2.31
N ALA A 80 -40.84 -57.10 1.20
CA ALA A 80 -41.74 -57.53 0.14
C ALA A 80 -42.76 -58.55 0.65
N SER A 81 -42.35 -59.54 1.44
CA SER A 81 -43.26 -60.54 2.00
C SER A 81 -44.28 -59.94 2.98
N LYS A 82 -43.87 -58.93 3.78
CA LYS A 82 -44.76 -58.19 4.68
C LYS A 82 -45.70 -57.28 3.89
N PHE A 83 -45.21 -56.63 2.84
CA PHE A 83 -46.01 -55.82 1.94
C PHE A 83 -47.04 -56.66 1.20
N GLU A 84 -46.66 -57.81 0.64
CA GLU A 84 -47.59 -58.74 -0.01
C GLU A 84 -48.63 -59.29 0.97
N LYS A 85 -48.24 -59.64 2.20
CA LYS A 85 -49.20 -60.05 3.25
C LYS A 85 -50.15 -58.92 3.63
N GLY A 86 -49.64 -57.69 3.76
CA GLY A 86 -50.45 -56.50 4.02
C GLY A 86 -51.39 -56.17 2.87
N LEU A 87 -50.92 -56.29 1.64
CA LEU A 87 -51.70 -56.09 0.41
C LEU A 87 -52.78 -57.16 0.27
N ALA A 88 -52.46 -58.42 0.52
CA ALA A 88 -53.43 -59.52 0.51
C ALA A 88 -54.47 -59.38 1.63
N ALA A 89 -54.07 -58.92 2.83
CA ALA A 89 -54.99 -58.64 3.92
C ALA A 89 -55.89 -57.44 3.60
N ALA A 90 -55.34 -56.36 3.05
CA ALA A 90 -56.10 -55.19 2.61
C ALA A 90 -57.07 -55.52 1.47
N ALA A 91 -56.64 -56.35 0.51
CA ALA A 91 -57.50 -56.85 -0.56
C ALA A 91 -58.66 -57.69 0.01
N LYS A 92 -58.40 -58.58 0.98
CA LYS A 92 -59.45 -59.34 1.66
C LYS A 92 -60.45 -58.44 2.38
N LEU A 93 -59.98 -57.42 3.10
CA LEU A 93 -60.85 -56.46 3.78
C LEU A 93 -61.65 -55.59 2.80
N SER A 94 -61.05 -55.23 1.66
CA SER A 94 -61.72 -54.51 0.57
C SER A 94 -62.82 -55.35 -0.08
N GLU A 95 -62.54 -56.62 -0.39
CA GLU A 95 -63.55 -57.54 -0.92
C GLU A 95 -64.65 -57.85 0.10
N GLU A 96 -64.32 -57.98 1.39
CA GLU A 96 -65.32 -58.12 2.45
C GLU A 96 -66.20 -56.86 2.59
N ALA A 97 -65.60 -55.67 2.49
CA ALA A 97 -66.34 -54.41 2.48
C ALA A 97 -67.25 -54.28 1.26
N LYS A 98 -66.78 -54.66 0.07
CA LYS A 98 -67.59 -54.70 -1.16
C LYS A 98 -68.71 -55.73 -1.07
N LEU A 99 -68.49 -56.90 -0.48
CA LEU A 99 -69.53 -57.91 -0.25
C LEU A 99 -70.60 -57.39 0.72
N ARG A 100 -70.21 -56.67 1.78
CA ARG A 100 -71.16 -56.00 2.68
C ARG A 100 -71.91 -54.86 2.00
N GLU A 101 -71.23 -54.05 1.19
CA GLU A 101 -71.85 -52.98 0.41
C GLU A 101 -72.83 -53.54 -0.63
N ALA A 102 -72.46 -54.62 -1.33
CA ALA A 102 -73.33 -55.33 -2.27
C ALA A 102 -74.55 -55.94 -1.57
N ALA A 103 -74.38 -56.59 -0.41
CA ALA A 103 -75.48 -57.12 0.39
C ALA A 103 -76.40 -56.00 0.92
N SER A 104 -75.84 -54.83 1.28
CA SER A 104 -76.60 -53.65 1.69
C SER A 104 -77.36 -53.03 0.50
N LEU A 105 -76.72 -52.94 -0.66
CA LEU A 105 -77.37 -52.45 -1.88
C LEU A 105 -78.52 -53.38 -2.29
N GLU A 106 -78.33 -54.69 -2.17
CA GLU A 106 -79.37 -55.70 -2.38
C GLU A 106 -80.52 -55.55 -1.37
N LYS A 107 -80.22 -55.28 -0.09
CA LYS A 107 -81.22 -54.91 0.93
C LYS A 107 -82.01 -53.66 0.54
N HIS A 108 -81.35 -52.60 0.07
CA HIS A 108 -82.02 -51.38 -0.41
C HIS A 108 -82.88 -51.63 -1.66
N VAL A 109 -82.40 -52.45 -2.60
CA VAL A 109 -83.15 -52.86 -3.79
C VAL A 109 -84.37 -53.69 -3.41
N LEU A 110 -84.24 -54.61 -2.44
CA LEU A 110 -85.33 -55.41 -1.89
C LEU A 110 -86.37 -54.54 -1.17
N LEU A 111 -85.93 -53.61 -0.31
CA LEU A 111 -86.82 -52.66 0.37
C LEU A 111 -87.55 -51.75 -0.62
N LYS A 112 -86.88 -51.32 -1.69
CA LYS A 112 -87.51 -50.54 -2.78
C LYS A 112 -88.57 -51.37 -3.50
N LYS A 113 -88.25 -52.60 -3.91
CA LYS A 113 -89.22 -53.51 -4.55
C LYS A 113 -90.41 -53.81 -3.63
N LEU A 114 -90.16 -54.01 -2.33
CA LEU A 114 -91.21 -54.21 -1.33
C LEU A 114 -92.11 -52.99 -1.20
N ARG A 115 -91.54 -51.79 -1.15
CA ARG A 115 -92.30 -50.53 -1.15
C ARG A 115 -93.16 -50.39 -2.40
N ASP A 116 -92.60 -50.66 -3.58
CA ASP A 116 -93.32 -50.59 -4.85
C ASP A 116 -94.48 -51.61 -4.91
N ALA A 117 -94.27 -52.83 -4.38
CA ALA A 117 -95.31 -53.85 -4.28
C ALA A 117 -96.42 -53.48 -3.29
N LEU A 118 -96.08 -52.88 -2.14
CA LEU A 118 -97.05 -52.38 -1.17
C LEU A 118 -97.86 -51.20 -1.72
N GLU A 119 -97.24 -50.29 -2.49
CA GLU A 119 -97.95 -49.19 -3.15
C GLU A 119 -98.95 -49.72 -4.20
N SER A 120 -98.60 -50.79 -4.93
CA SER A 120 -99.51 -51.50 -5.84
C SER A 120 -100.65 -52.22 -5.09
N LEU A 121 -100.39 -52.75 -3.89
CA LEU A 121 -101.41 -53.39 -3.05
C LEU A 121 -102.39 -52.37 -2.45
N LYS A 122 -101.89 -51.22 -2.02
CA LYS A 122 -102.68 -50.11 -1.45
C LYS A 122 -103.83 -49.64 -2.34
N GLY A 123 -103.66 -49.67 -3.67
CA GLY A 123 -104.70 -49.32 -4.65
C GLY A 123 -105.79 -50.38 -4.81
N ARG A 124 -105.59 -51.59 -4.27
CA ARG A 124 -106.48 -52.76 -4.42
C ARG A 124 -107.19 -53.17 -3.12
N VAL A 125 -106.80 -52.61 -1.97
CA VAL A 125 -107.37 -52.92 -0.65
C VAL A 125 -108.16 -51.72 -0.08
N ALA A 126 -109.13 -51.98 0.80
CA ALA A 126 -109.98 -50.95 1.41
C ALA A 126 -110.24 -51.23 2.91
N GLY A 127 -110.66 -50.20 3.65
CA GLY A 127 -110.90 -50.28 5.10
C GLY A 127 -109.59 -50.47 5.89
N ARG A 128 -109.66 -51.16 7.03
CA ARG A 128 -108.52 -51.37 7.94
C ARG A 128 -107.26 -51.93 7.26
N ASN A 129 -107.43 -52.86 6.31
CA ASN A 129 -106.30 -53.44 5.57
C ASN A 129 -105.53 -52.40 4.72
N LYS A 130 -106.19 -51.31 4.31
CA LYS A 130 -105.53 -50.22 3.59
C LYS A 130 -104.70 -49.37 4.55
N ASP A 131 -105.21 -49.14 5.75
CA ASP A 131 -104.50 -48.38 6.79
C ASP A 131 -103.22 -49.13 7.21
N ASP A 132 -103.28 -50.45 7.39
CA ASP A 132 -102.12 -51.30 7.69
C ASP A 132 -101.05 -51.25 6.57
N VAL A 133 -101.46 -51.25 5.30
CA VAL A 133 -100.54 -51.14 4.15
C VAL A 133 -99.91 -49.74 4.09
N VAL A 134 -100.66 -48.68 4.41
CA VAL A 134 -100.13 -47.32 4.48
C VAL A 134 -99.10 -47.19 5.59
N GLU A 135 -99.36 -47.75 6.77
CA GLU A 135 -98.41 -47.78 7.89
C GLU A 135 -97.13 -48.55 7.53
N ALA A 136 -97.25 -49.72 6.88
CA ALA A 136 -96.10 -50.48 6.42
C ALA A 136 -95.23 -49.71 5.40
N ILE A 137 -95.85 -49.00 4.44
CA ILE A 137 -95.13 -48.14 3.49
C ILE A 137 -94.42 -46.99 4.22
N ALA A 138 -95.06 -46.39 5.22
CA ALA A 138 -94.48 -45.32 6.03
C ALA A 138 -93.27 -45.82 6.83
N MET A 139 -93.36 -47.00 7.47
CA MET A 139 -92.24 -47.60 8.21
C MET A 139 -91.03 -47.89 7.31
N ILE A 140 -91.25 -48.48 6.13
CA ILE A 140 -90.17 -48.75 5.17
C ILE A 140 -89.56 -47.44 4.62
N GLY A 141 -90.40 -46.43 4.36
CA GLY A 141 -89.94 -45.10 3.97
C GLY A 141 -89.09 -44.41 5.04
N CYS A 142 -89.49 -44.51 6.31
CA CYS A 142 -88.72 -44.01 7.45
C CYS A 142 -87.37 -44.73 7.57
N GLN A 143 -87.33 -46.05 7.42
CA GLN A 143 -86.10 -46.84 7.50
C GLN A 143 -85.07 -46.44 6.42
N LEU A 144 -85.50 -46.34 5.16
CA LEU A 144 -84.64 -45.90 4.05
C LEU A 144 -84.16 -44.45 4.21
N SER A 145 -85.02 -43.58 4.74
CA SER A 145 -84.65 -42.19 5.04
C SER A 145 -83.63 -42.09 6.18
N SER A 146 -83.76 -42.91 7.23
CA SER A 146 -82.79 -42.94 8.33
C SER A 146 -81.42 -43.46 7.90
N GLU A 147 -81.36 -44.52 7.08
CA GLU A 147 -80.09 -45.07 6.59
C GLU A 147 -79.37 -44.07 5.67
N ALA A 148 -80.10 -43.39 4.78
CA ALA A 148 -79.53 -42.37 3.89
C ALA A 148 -79.06 -41.11 4.64
N LYS A 149 -79.75 -40.71 5.71
CA LYS A 149 -79.32 -39.60 6.58
C LYS A 149 -78.04 -39.95 7.34
N MET A 150 -77.97 -41.16 7.91
CA MET A 150 -76.78 -41.63 8.64
C MET A 150 -75.53 -41.69 7.76
N THR A 151 -75.65 -42.16 6.51
CA THR A 151 -74.50 -42.20 5.59
C THR A 151 -74.05 -40.82 5.14
N PHE A 152 -74.98 -39.89 4.91
CA PHE A 152 -74.66 -38.51 4.58
C PHE A 152 -74.00 -37.78 5.76
N GLU A 153 -74.53 -37.93 6.98
CA GLU A 153 -73.93 -37.33 8.19
C GLU A 153 -72.53 -37.88 8.46
N LEU A 154 -72.33 -39.19 8.31
CA LEU A 154 -71.01 -39.81 8.48
C LEU A 154 -70.02 -39.31 7.41
N TRP A 155 -70.44 -39.19 6.15
CA TRP A 155 -69.60 -38.66 5.08
C TRP A 155 -69.22 -37.18 5.32
N LEU A 156 -70.19 -36.37 5.74
CA LEU A 156 -69.96 -34.98 6.11
C LEU A 156 -68.96 -34.86 7.27
N LEU A 157 -69.11 -35.69 8.30
CA LEU A 157 -68.20 -35.71 9.45
C LEU A 157 -66.76 -36.02 9.03
N ILE A 158 -66.56 -37.08 8.23
CA ILE A 158 -65.23 -37.47 7.71
C ILE A 158 -64.61 -36.33 6.89
N GLN A 159 -65.40 -35.65 6.05
CA GLN A 159 -64.90 -34.52 5.26
C GLN A 159 -64.48 -33.34 6.14
N VAL A 160 -65.27 -33.03 7.17
CA VAL A 160 -64.97 -31.95 8.13
C VAL A 160 -63.69 -32.28 8.92
N GLU A 161 -63.53 -33.52 9.39
CA GLU A 161 -62.33 -33.97 10.09
C GLU A 161 -61.08 -33.89 9.20
N ALA A 162 -61.18 -34.33 7.93
CA ALA A 162 -60.08 -34.24 6.98
C ALA A 162 -59.64 -32.78 6.74
N LEU A 163 -60.60 -31.85 6.61
CA LEU A 163 -60.32 -30.43 6.46
C LEU A 163 -59.70 -29.83 7.73
N ALA A 164 -60.16 -30.23 8.91
CA ALA A 164 -59.59 -29.78 10.19
C ALA A 164 -58.13 -30.21 10.36
N VAL A 165 -57.79 -31.45 9.98
CA VAL A 165 -56.40 -31.93 9.98
C VAL A 165 -55.52 -31.12 9.02
N GLN A 166 -56.01 -30.85 7.80
CA GLN A 166 -55.26 -30.03 6.85
C GLN A 166 -55.05 -28.58 7.34
N LEU A 167 -56.06 -27.99 7.98
CA LEU A 167 -55.98 -26.65 8.56
C LEU A 167 -54.93 -26.59 9.68
N THR A 168 -54.96 -27.55 10.61
CA THR A 168 -53.99 -27.62 11.71
C THR A 168 -52.55 -27.86 11.22
N GLN A 169 -52.37 -28.69 10.19
CA GLN A 169 -51.06 -28.87 9.56
C GLN A 169 -50.54 -27.56 8.95
N ARG A 170 -51.36 -26.87 8.15
CA ARG A 170 -50.99 -25.59 7.54
C ARG A 170 -50.73 -24.50 8.58
N GLU A 171 -51.50 -24.49 9.67
CA GLU A 171 -51.28 -23.56 10.78
C GLU A 171 -49.91 -23.82 11.44
N GLY A 172 -49.52 -25.08 11.62
CA GLY A 172 -48.20 -25.46 12.12
C GLY A 172 -47.06 -24.99 11.20
N GLU A 173 -47.19 -25.24 9.89
CA GLU A 173 -46.23 -24.76 8.88
C GLU A 173 -46.11 -23.23 8.90
N LEU A 174 -47.24 -22.51 8.96
CA LEU A 174 -47.27 -21.05 9.02
C LEU A 174 -46.63 -20.50 10.31
N ILE A 175 -46.82 -21.17 11.45
CA ILE A 175 -46.16 -20.80 12.71
C ILE A 175 -44.63 -20.96 12.60
N GLN A 176 -44.17 -22.06 12.00
CA GLN A 176 -42.75 -22.30 11.77
C GLN A 176 -42.17 -21.25 10.81
N GLU A 177 -42.79 -21.01 9.66
CA GLU A 177 -42.36 -19.99 8.71
C GLU A 177 -42.32 -18.60 9.35
N LYS A 178 -43.33 -18.24 10.16
CA LYS A 178 -43.35 -16.98 10.90
C LYS A 178 -42.16 -16.86 11.87
N ALA A 179 -41.77 -17.96 12.52
CA ALA A 179 -40.60 -17.97 13.39
C ALA A 179 -39.29 -17.79 12.60
N GLU A 180 -39.15 -18.45 11.45
CA GLU A 180 -37.99 -18.32 10.56
C GLU A 180 -37.89 -16.91 9.95
N VAL A 181 -39.01 -16.34 9.50
CA VAL A 181 -39.08 -14.95 9.01
C VAL A 181 -38.69 -13.97 10.12
N LYS A 182 -39.14 -14.18 11.35
CA LYS A 182 -38.74 -13.36 12.50
C LYS A 182 -37.23 -13.45 12.77
N LYS A 183 -36.65 -14.65 12.65
CA LYS A 183 -35.20 -14.87 12.78
C LYS A 183 -34.44 -14.13 11.67
N LEU A 184 -34.91 -14.24 10.43
CA LEU A 184 -34.31 -13.55 9.28
C LEU A 184 -34.39 -12.02 9.43
N ALA A 185 -35.53 -11.50 9.87
CA ALA A 185 -35.70 -10.06 10.14
C ALA A 185 -34.71 -9.56 11.20
N ASN A 186 -34.45 -10.34 12.25
CA ASN A 186 -33.44 -10.00 13.25
C ASN A 186 -32.02 -10.01 12.67
N PHE A 187 -31.66 -10.99 11.84
CA PHE A 187 -30.36 -11.00 11.16
C PHE A 187 -30.19 -9.83 10.21
N LEU A 188 -31.21 -9.50 9.43
CA LEU A 188 -31.18 -8.33 8.53
C LEU A 188 -31.03 -7.04 9.33
N LYS A 189 -31.74 -6.91 10.46
CA LYS A 189 -31.59 -5.77 11.36
C LYS A 189 -30.16 -5.66 11.89
N GLN A 190 -29.59 -6.75 12.38
CA GLN A 190 -28.21 -6.79 12.87
C GLN A 190 -27.21 -6.42 11.77
N ALA A 191 -27.30 -7.07 10.61
CA ALA A 191 -26.43 -6.79 9.46
C ALA A 191 -26.54 -5.32 9.00
N SER A 192 -27.75 -4.73 9.02
CA SER A 192 -27.93 -3.32 8.69
C SER A 192 -27.29 -2.37 9.71
N GLN A 193 -27.33 -2.72 10.99
CA GLN A 193 -26.70 -1.94 12.06
C GLN A 193 -25.17 -2.04 11.98
N ASP A 194 -24.65 -3.24 11.74
CA ASP A 194 -23.22 -3.47 11.59
C ASP A 194 -22.66 -2.77 10.34
N ALA A 195 -23.37 -2.83 9.22
CA ALA A 195 -23.02 -2.09 8.01
C ALA A 195 -23.01 -0.57 8.24
N LYS A 196 -24.02 -0.05 8.97
CA LYS A 196 -24.06 1.37 9.33
C LYS A 196 -22.88 1.76 10.22
N LYS A 197 -22.57 0.96 11.24
CA LYS A 197 -21.45 1.19 12.15
C LYS A 197 -20.12 1.22 11.38
N LEU A 198 -19.87 0.25 10.51
CA LEU A 198 -18.66 0.19 9.68
C LEU A 198 -18.54 1.43 8.81
N VAL A 199 -19.62 1.85 8.15
CA VAL A 199 -19.62 3.07 7.33
C VAL A 199 -19.30 4.32 8.17
N ASP A 200 -19.84 4.43 9.38
CA ASP A 200 -19.58 5.57 10.25
C ASP A 200 -18.13 5.57 10.80
N GLU A 201 -17.55 4.39 11.08
CA GLU A 201 -16.14 4.22 11.46
C GLU A 201 -15.20 4.62 10.32
N GLU A 202 -15.42 4.13 9.10
CA GLU A 202 -14.64 4.51 7.91
C GLU A 202 -14.74 6.00 7.60
N ARG A 203 -15.94 6.58 7.74
CA ARG A 203 -16.12 8.04 7.62
C ARG A 203 -15.34 8.81 8.68
N ALA A 204 -15.30 8.32 9.92
CA ALA A 204 -14.52 8.96 10.98
C ALA A 204 -13.02 8.86 10.71
N PHE A 205 -12.54 7.70 10.25
CA PHE A 205 -11.15 7.51 9.85
C PHE A 205 -10.75 8.44 8.70
N ALA A 206 -11.54 8.51 7.63
CA ALA A 206 -11.30 9.40 6.50
C ALA A 206 -11.28 10.88 6.93
N ARG A 207 -12.16 11.30 7.85
CA ARG A 207 -12.14 12.67 8.40
C ARG A 207 -10.86 12.95 9.18
N ALA A 208 -10.39 12.01 9.98
CA ALA A 208 -9.15 12.15 10.73
C ALA A 208 -7.93 12.23 9.80
N GLU A 209 -7.90 11.42 8.74
CA GLU A 209 -6.83 11.45 7.73
C GLU A 209 -6.80 12.76 6.94
N ILE A 210 -7.98 13.28 6.53
CA ILE A 210 -8.09 14.60 5.89
C ILE A 210 -7.58 15.69 6.82
N GLU A 211 -7.94 15.67 8.10
CA GLU A 211 -7.52 16.69 9.05
C GLU A 211 -6.01 16.62 9.33
N ASN A 212 -5.44 15.43 9.41
CA ASN A 212 -3.99 15.26 9.51
C ASN A 212 -3.26 15.79 8.26
N ALA A 213 -3.79 15.51 7.07
CA ALA A 213 -3.25 16.05 5.82
C ALA A 213 -3.32 17.59 5.78
N ARG A 214 -4.44 18.19 6.23
CA ARG A 214 -4.59 19.65 6.37
C ARG A 214 -3.57 20.24 7.35
N ALA A 215 -3.39 19.61 8.52
CA ALA A 215 -2.38 20.05 9.48
C ALA A 215 -0.96 19.96 8.91
N ALA A 216 -0.65 18.95 8.09
CA ALA A 216 0.63 18.85 7.41
C ALA A 216 0.81 19.96 6.35
N VAL A 217 -0.22 20.25 5.56
CA VAL A 217 -0.22 21.37 4.60
C VAL A 217 0.00 22.69 5.32
N GLN A 218 -0.70 22.95 6.42
CA GLN A 218 -0.53 24.17 7.20
C GLN A 218 0.91 24.33 7.72
N ARG A 219 1.53 23.26 8.23
CA ARG A 219 2.95 23.31 8.66
C ARG A 219 3.89 23.65 7.51
N VAL A 220 3.63 23.12 6.31
CA VAL A 220 4.44 23.42 5.11
C VAL A 220 4.22 24.87 4.67
N GLU A 221 2.99 25.36 4.69
CA GLU A 221 2.68 26.76 4.39
C GLU A 221 3.38 27.72 5.36
N GLU A 222 3.33 27.44 6.67
CA GLU A 222 4.04 28.22 7.69
C GLU A 222 5.56 28.21 7.44
N ALA A 223 6.16 27.03 7.22
CA ALA A 223 7.59 26.92 6.92
C ALA A 223 7.99 27.66 5.64
N LEU A 224 7.15 27.64 4.59
CA LEU A 224 7.38 28.39 3.36
C LEU A 224 7.31 29.90 3.60
N GLN A 225 6.33 30.38 4.36
CA GLN A 225 6.23 31.79 4.72
C GLN A 225 7.42 32.26 5.55
N GLU A 226 7.91 31.46 6.49
CA GLU A 226 9.12 31.75 7.25
C GLU A 226 10.36 31.80 6.35
N HIS A 227 10.52 30.82 5.46
CA HIS A 227 11.60 30.81 4.48
C HIS A 227 11.57 32.04 3.57
N GLU A 228 10.39 32.46 3.10
CA GLU A 228 10.24 33.67 2.30
C GLU A 228 10.60 34.94 3.08
N LYS A 229 10.22 35.04 4.36
CA LYS A 229 10.61 36.17 5.21
C LYS A 229 12.13 36.21 5.43
N MET A 230 12.75 35.05 5.68
CA MET A 230 14.20 34.95 5.84
C MET A 230 14.92 35.33 4.55
N SER A 231 14.51 34.81 3.39
CA SER A 231 15.15 35.13 2.11
C SER A 231 15.02 36.61 1.75
N ARG A 232 13.86 37.23 2.02
CA ARG A 232 13.68 38.69 1.86
C ARG A 232 14.57 39.49 2.81
N ALA A 233 14.81 39.02 4.03
CA ALA A 233 15.70 39.68 4.98
C ALA A 233 17.17 39.56 4.55
N THR A 234 17.62 38.36 4.18
CA THR A 234 18.98 38.11 3.67
C THR A 234 19.25 38.93 2.41
N GLY A 235 18.35 38.91 1.42
CA GLY A 235 18.55 39.67 0.19
C GLY A 235 18.61 41.20 0.40
N LYS A 236 17.92 41.72 1.42
CA LYS A 236 18.07 43.14 1.81
C LYS A 236 19.42 43.42 2.47
N GLN A 237 19.87 42.51 3.35
CA GLN A 237 21.15 42.63 4.02
C GLN A 237 22.31 42.59 3.00
N ASP A 238 22.27 41.64 2.06
CA ASP A 238 23.29 41.50 1.01
C ASP A 238 23.37 42.75 0.12
N LEU A 239 22.22 43.33 -0.24
CA LEU A 239 22.18 44.56 -1.03
C LEU A 239 22.77 45.75 -0.26
N GLU A 240 22.44 45.87 1.03
CA GLU A 240 22.95 46.93 1.90
C GLU A 240 24.47 46.80 2.13
N GLU A 241 24.98 45.59 2.31
CA GLU A 241 26.41 45.30 2.43
C GLU A 241 27.14 45.63 1.13
N LEU A 242 26.60 45.21 -0.03
CA LEU A 242 27.15 45.57 -1.34
C LEU A 242 27.15 47.09 -1.56
N MET A 243 26.11 47.80 -1.15
CA MET A 243 26.07 49.26 -1.22
C MET A 243 27.19 49.91 -0.39
N LYS A 244 27.47 49.40 0.80
CA LYS A 244 28.58 49.87 1.64
C LYS A 244 29.93 49.57 1.02
N GLU A 245 30.13 48.36 0.48
CA GLU A 245 31.38 47.99 -0.21
C GLU A 245 31.62 48.86 -1.44
N VAL A 246 30.59 49.13 -2.25
CA VAL A 246 30.69 50.02 -3.42
C VAL A 246 31.02 51.45 -2.99
N GLN A 247 30.44 51.94 -1.90
CA GLN A 247 30.75 53.26 -1.36
C GLN A 247 32.20 53.33 -0.86
N GLU A 248 32.68 52.31 -0.15
CA GLU A 248 34.06 52.27 0.34
C GLU A 248 35.07 52.12 -0.80
N ALA A 249 34.78 51.30 -1.80
CA ALA A 249 35.62 51.20 -3.01
C ALA A 249 35.75 52.55 -3.73
N ARG A 250 34.65 53.30 -3.84
CA ARG A 250 34.68 54.68 -4.38
C ARG A 250 35.53 55.60 -3.52
N ARG A 251 35.43 55.52 -2.20
CA ARG A 251 36.22 56.31 -1.25
C ARG A 251 37.72 56.03 -1.39
N ILE A 252 38.10 54.75 -1.46
CA ILE A 252 39.49 54.31 -1.64
C ILE A 252 40.05 54.88 -2.94
N ILE A 253 39.31 54.78 -4.05
CA ILE A 253 39.74 55.33 -5.35
C ILE A 253 39.97 56.85 -5.25
N MET A 254 39.03 57.57 -4.64
CA MET A 254 39.14 59.03 -4.45
C MET A 254 40.32 59.45 -3.57
N LEU A 255 40.73 58.63 -2.60
CA LEU A 255 41.89 58.92 -1.75
C LEU A 255 43.23 58.60 -2.44
N HIS A 256 43.31 57.46 -3.13
CA HIS A 256 44.57 56.96 -3.67
C HIS A 256 44.94 57.59 -5.01
N GLN A 257 43.95 57.92 -5.86
CA GLN A 257 44.23 58.46 -7.19
C GLN A 257 44.90 59.85 -7.15
N PRO A 258 44.43 60.83 -6.36
CA PRO A 258 45.12 62.12 -6.22
C PRO A 258 46.51 61.97 -5.61
N SER A 259 46.70 61.09 -4.63
CA SER A 259 48.02 60.83 -4.03
C SER A 259 49.02 60.34 -5.09
N LYS A 260 48.63 59.36 -5.91
CA LYS A 260 49.49 58.84 -6.98
C LYS A 260 49.81 59.90 -8.03
N VAL A 261 48.86 60.77 -8.37
CA VAL A 261 49.09 61.89 -9.29
C VAL A 261 50.10 62.87 -8.69
N MET A 262 49.94 63.24 -7.41
CA MET A 262 50.90 64.13 -6.75
C MET A 262 52.31 63.54 -6.71
N ASP A 263 52.47 62.26 -6.38
CA ASP A 263 53.80 61.63 -6.36
C ASP A 263 54.49 61.70 -7.73
N MET A 264 53.74 61.41 -8.81
CA MET A 264 54.23 61.53 -10.17
C MET A 264 54.59 62.98 -10.56
N GLU A 265 53.82 63.97 -10.08
CA GLU A 265 54.10 65.39 -10.32
C GLU A 265 55.39 65.84 -9.65
N HIS A 266 55.67 65.38 -8.43
CA HIS A 266 56.92 65.67 -7.73
C HIS A 266 58.12 65.06 -8.47
N GLU A 267 58.01 63.80 -8.91
CA GLU A 267 59.05 63.14 -9.71
C GLU A 267 59.32 63.91 -11.02
N LEU A 268 58.27 64.30 -11.74
CA LEU A 268 58.39 65.08 -12.98
C LEU A 268 59.07 66.44 -12.73
N CYS A 269 58.74 67.13 -11.64
CA CYS A 269 59.39 68.38 -11.26
C CYS A 269 60.89 68.17 -10.99
N ALA A 270 61.26 67.12 -10.25
CA ALA A 270 62.66 66.78 -10.00
C ALA A 270 63.43 66.51 -11.30
N LEU A 271 62.85 65.72 -12.21
CA LEU A 271 63.45 65.42 -13.53
C LEU A 271 63.62 66.69 -14.38
N ARG A 272 62.64 67.61 -14.38
CA ARG A 272 62.75 68.89 -15.08
C ARG A 272 63.89 69.75 -14.54
N ILE A 273 64.06 69.81 -13.22
CA ILE A 273 65.17 70.54 -12.58
C ILE A 273 66.50 69.94 -13.02
N GLN A 274 66.64 68.60 -12.94
CA GLN A 274 67.85 67.92 -13.38
C GLN A 274 68.16 68.15 -14.85
N LEU A 275 67.14 68.10 -15.71
CA LEU A 275 67.29 68.37 -17.15
C LEU A 275 67.76 69.80 -17.40
N ALA A 276 67.17 70.79 -16.72
CA ALA A 276 67.57 72.20 -16.85
C ALA A 276 69.03 72.40 -16.42
N GLU A 277 69.47 71.75 -15.34
CA GLU A 277 70.85 71.86 -14.88
C GLU A 277 71.83 71.15 -15.80
N LYS A 278 71.49 69.95 -16.30
CA LYS A 278 72.30 69.24 -17.30
C LYS A 278 72.39 70.02 -18.61
N SER A 279 71.29 70.64 -19.05
CA SER A 279 71.27 71.52 -20.22
C SER A 279 72.18 72.74 -20.03
N LYS A 280 72.12 73.41 -18.86
CA LYS A 280 73.03 74.52 -18.53
C LYS A 280 74.51 74.09 -18.58
N ARG A 281 74.84 72.92 -18.01
CA ARG A 281 76.20 72.36 -18.06
C ARG A 281 76.61 72.03 -19.50
N SER A 282 75.72 71.45 -20.30
CA SER A 282 75.96 71.17 -21.71
C SER A 282 76.25 72.44 -22.51
N LEU A 283 75.46 73.50 -22.32
CA LEU A 283 75.69 74.81 -22.95
C LEU A 283 77.03 75.43 -22.53
N LEU A 284 77.41 75.31 -21.26
CA LEU A 284 78.72 75.78 -20.78
C LEU A 284 79.88 75.02 -21.44
N LEU A 285 79.79 73.69 -21.48
CA LEU A 285 80.77 72.84 -22.16
C LEU A 285 80.84 73.16 -23.66
N GLN A 286 79.71 73.38 -24.32
CA GLN A 286 79.68 73.78 -25.73
C GLN A 286 80.39 75.13 -25.95
N LYS A 287 80.20 76.11 -25.06
CA LYS A 287 80.92 77.40 -25.10
C LYS A 287 82.40 77.27 -24.81
N GLU A 288 82.81 76.34 -23.95
CA GLU A 288 84.21 76.05 -23.65
C GLU A 288 84.90 75.36 -24.83
N LEU A 289 84.24 74.37 -25.46
CA LEU A 289 84.70 73.73 -26.69
C LEU A 289 84.84 74.71 -27.86
N ALA A 290 83.92 75.67 -28.00
CA ALA A 290 84.04 76.72 -29.00
C ALA A 290 85.25 77.64 -28.73
N ARG A 291 85.53 77.95 -27.46
CA ARG A 291 86.69 78.77 -27.06
C ARG A 291 88.03 78.04 -27.22
N SER A 292 88.10 76.75 -26.92
CA SER A 292 89.33 75.97 -27.10
C SER A 292 89.67 75.70 -28.57
N LYS A 293 88.68 75.66 -29.48
CA LYS A 293 88.91 75.64 -30.93
C LYS A 293 89.56 76.94 -31.44
N GLY A 294 89.06 78.12 -31.04
CA GLY A 294 89.58 79.40 -31.53
C GLY A 294 91.04 79.74 -31.18
N VAL A 295 91.64 79.06 -30.20
CA VAL A 295 93.03 79.27 -29.77
C VAL A 295 94.04 78.39 -30.53
N LYS A 296 93.58 77.29 -31.15
CA LYS A 296 94.47 76.29 -31.76
C LYS A 296 94.71 76.51 -33.26
N ASP A 297 93.91 77.35 -33.93
CA ASP A 297 93.96 77.51 -35.39
C ASP A 297 95.01 78.54 -35.88
N ASN A 298 95.62 79.34 -35.00
CA ASN A 298 96.47 80.49 -35.40
C ASN A 298 97.99 80.23 -35.54
N LEU A 299 98.50 79.00 -35.30
CA LEU A 299 99.94 78.70 -35.32
C LEU A 299 100.34 77.62 -36.34
N SER A 300 99.38 77.00 -37.03
CA SER A 300 99.62 75.71 -37.69
C SER A 300 100.04 75.78 -39.15
N ASN A 301 99.89 76.91 -39.85
CA ASN A 301 100.09 76.98 -41.32
C ASN A 301 100.90 78.23 -41.75
N LEU A 302 102.19 78.30 -41.41
CA LEU A 302 103.08 79.39 -41.88
C LEU A 302 103.66 79.14 -43.28
N TYR A 303 103.69 77.89 -43.73
CA TYR A 303 104.18 77.47 -45.03
C TYR A 303 103.24 76.45 -45.68
N GLU A 304 103.15 76.50 -46.99
CA GLU A 304 102.38 75.58 -47.83
C GLU A 304 103.28 75.01 -48.94
N LEU A 305 102.94 73.81 -49.42
CA LEU A 305 103.63 73.17 -50.54
C LEU A 305 102.96 73.61 -51.85
N ASP A 306 103.74 74.26 -52.71
CA ASP A 306 103.31 74.77 -54.02
C ASP A 306 103.96 73.91 -55.14
N GLY A 307 103.14 73.45 -56.08
CA GLY A 307 103.56 72.64 -57.21
C GLY A 307 102.63 71.46 -57.49
N ALA A 308 102.69 70.91 -58.70
CA ALA A 308 101.87 69.77 -59.09
C ALA A 308 102.47 68.46 -58.55
N GLU A 309 101.69 67.67 -57.82
CA GLU A 309 102.09 66.37 -57.25
C GLU A 309 102.11 65.25 -58.31
N THR A 310 102.85 65.46 -59.39
CA THR A 310 102.99 64.50 -60.50
C THR A 310 104.45 64.22 -60.81
N LEU A 311 104.76 62.97 -61.20
CA LEU A 311 106.12 62.53 -61.50
C LEU A 311 106.69 63.34 -62.69
N GLY A 312 107.85 63.97 -62.49
CA GLY A 312 108.48 64.87 -63.46
C GLY A 312 108.27 66.36 -63.20
N SER A 313 107.40 66.73 -62.24
CA SER A 313 107.27 68.11 -61.73
C SER A 313 108.20 68.36 -60.54
N TYR A 314 108.33 69.63 -60.12
CA TYR A 314 109.01 70.01 -58.88
C TYR A 314 108.00 70.60 -57.88
N LEU A 315 108.15 70.25 -56.61
CA LEU A 315 107.43 70.86 -55.48
C LEU A 315 108.36 71.87 -54.79
N ARG A 316 107.81 73.02 -54.39
CA ARG A 316 108.52 74.02 -53.58
C ARG A 316 107.72 74.38 -52.34
N ILE A 317 108.41 74.79 -51.29
CA ILE A 317 107.77 75.34 -50.11
C ILE A 317 107.58 76.83 -50.33
N LYS A 318 106.37 77.34 -50.13
CA LYS A 318 106.02 78.75 -50.23
C LYS A 318 105.56 79.28 -48.87
N PRO A 319 106.07 80.43 -48.40
CA PRO A 319 105.53 81.07 -47.21
C PRO A 319 104.10 81.58 -47.46
N CYS A 320 103.19 81.35 -46.51
CA CYS A 320 101.79 81.79 -46.61
C CYS A 320 101.57 83.24 -46.14
N SER A 321 102.57 83.83 -45.49
CA SER A 321 102.52 85.16 -44.88
C SER A 321 103.90 85.82 -44.92
N ASP A 322 103.96 87.14 -45.06
CA ASP A 322 105.20 87.94 -45.08
C ASP A 322 105.98 87.92 -43.75
N ILE A 323 105.40 87.34 -42.69
CA ILE A 323 106.04 87.14 -41.38
C ILE A 323 106.83 85.82 -41.34
N ALA A 324 106.69 84.96 -42.35
CA ALA A 324 107.37 83.68 -42.41
C ALA A 324 108.88 83.87 -42.66
N PRO A 325 109.75 83.21 -41.86
CA PRO A 325 111.20 83.25 -42.07
C PRO A 325 111.64 82.93 -43.51
N GLU A 326 112.68 83.62 -44.00
CA GLU A 326 113.26 83.32 -45.31
C GLU A 326 113.76 81.87 -45.37
N LEU A 327 113.42 81.16 -46.47
CA LEU A 327 113.70 79.73 -46.63
C LEU A 327 115.19 79.39 -46.54
N SER A 328 116.09 80.32 -46.86
CA SER A 328 117.55 80.14 -46.72
C SER A 328 118.00 79.97 -45.26
N LYS A 329 117.20 80.43 -44.29
CA LYS A 329 117.43 80.28 -42.85
C LYS A 329 116.73 79.05 -42.27
N CYS A 330 115.95 78.34 -43.08
CA CYS A 330 115.20 77.16 -42.66
C CYS A 330 115.98 75.88 -42.95
N SER A 331 115.92 74.93 -42.01
CA SER A 331 116.34 73.55 -42.26
C SER A 331 115.16 72.80 -42.87
N ILE A 332 115.23 72.54 -44.18
CA ILE A 332 114.18 71.88 -44.94
C ILE A 332 114.61 70.44 -45.20
N GLN A 333 113.75 69.49 -44.84
CA GLN A 333 113.97 68.07 -45.09
C GLN A 333 112.75 67.46 -45.75
N TRP A 334 112.95 66.81 -46.89
CA TRP A 334 111.88 66.10 -47.59
C TRP A 334 111.78 64.67 -47.11
N TYR A 335 110.54 64.20 -47.02
CA TYR A 335 110.22 62.83 -46.68
C TYR A 335 109.24 62.29 -47.71
N ARG A 336 109.39 61.02 -48.05
CA ARG A 336 108.36 60.26 -48.76
C ARG A 336 107.57 59.41 -47.77
N VAL A 337 106.32 59.14 -48.07
CA VAL A 337 105.51 58.24 -47.25
C VAL A 337 105.76 56.81 -47.70
N SER A 338 106.11 55.93 -46.77
CA SER A 338 106.30 54.50 -47.03
C SER A 338 104.98 53.85 -47.44
N SER A 339 105.01 52.95 -48.43
CA SER A 339 103.81 52.29 -48.96
C SER A 339 103.13 51.35 -47.96
N GLU A 340 103.81 50.95 -46.88
CA GLU A 340 103.38 49.86 -46.01
C GLU A 340 102.97 50.28 -44.59
N GLY A 341 102.89 51.59 -44.28
CA GLY A 341 102.47 51.97 -42.93
C GLY A 341 102.52 53.44 -42.56
N GLY A 342 102.42 54.38 -43.51
CA GLY A 342 102.29 55.81 -43.21
C GLY A 342 103.49 56.45 -42.51
N LYS A 343 104.58 55.70 -42.30
CA LYS A 343 105.84 56.19 -41.75
C LYS A 343 106.54 57.04 -42.81
N LYS A 344 107.06 58.19 -42.39
CA LYS A 344 107.79 59.13 -43.25
C LYS A 344 109.24 58.67 -43.36
N GLU A 345 109.68 58.30 -44.56
CA GLU A 345 111.06 57.94 -44.89
C GLU A 345 111.81 59.18 -45.39
N LEU A 346 113.00 59.43 -44.84
CA LEU A 346 113.81 60.60 -45.17
C LEU A 346 114.42 60.44 -46.58
N ILE A 347 114.27 61.45 -47.42
CA ILE A 347 114.94 61.52 -48.73
C ILE A 347 116.31 62.12 -48.51
N SER A 348 117.37 61.30 -48.61
CA SER A 348 118.75 61.72 -48.33
C SER A 348 119.33 62.65 -49.39
#